data_AF-A0A076H767-F1
#
_entry.id   AF-A0A076H767-F1
#
_cell.length_a   1.000
_cell.length_b   1.000
_cell.length_c   1.000
_cell.angle_alpha   90.00
_cell.angle_beta   90.00
_cell.angle_gamma   90.00
#
_symmetry.space_group_name_H-M   'P 1'
#
loop_
_entity.id
_entity.type
_entity.pdbx_description
1 polymer ?
#
loop_
_entity_poly.entity_id
_entity_poly.type
_entity_poly.pdbx_seq_one_letter_code
_entity_poly.pdbx_strand_id
1 'polypeptide(L)'
;MKPSFVQLQSVRFRGCGVALVIAGLISCSLGLSPHGLTDPRSRFPGRRVGGGTRGECSSRLVAHLVPDTSVYGLPPSGDLAVLLGPTATPVPLSIHLKPDSGAPRPSRIVPSAPAGILVFRVAPVTQPTVWESFFQCGSEAGESEDPLAFVSTSFPPAVSLLLPSRSPEDSAVDRAIGGLRRSCGTSVPTEATLSTFGLADVISAGWPASLPVLCPS
;
A
#
# COMPACT_ATOMS: atom_id res chain seq x y z
N MET A 1 53.49 29.09 12.19
CA MET A 1 53.26 30.43 12.79
C MET A 1 51.84 30.85 12.44
N LYS A 2 50.92 30.55 13.36
CA LYS A 2 50.09 31.48 14.16
C LYS A 2 48.97 32.21 13.37
N PRO A 3 47.74 32.22 13.93
CA PRO A 3 46.48 32.29 13.20
C PRO A 3 45.77 33.64 13.36
N SER A 4 44.64 33.84 12.67
CA SER A 4 43.66 34.90 12.96
C SER A 4 42.42 34.68 12.09
N PHE A 5 41.19 35.01 12.47
CA PHE A 5 40.58 35.34 13.75
C PHE A 5 39.07 35.27 13.50
N VAL A 6 38.32 34.72 14.45
CA VAL A 6 36.85 34.71 14.47
C VAL A 6 36.35 36.14 14.64
N GLN A 7 35.42 36.60 13.80
CA GLN A 7 34.74 37.88 14.01
C GLN A 7 33.27 37.64 14.38
N LEU A 8 33.02 37.62 15.70
CA LEU A 8 31.70 37.85 16.28
C LEU A 8 31.24 39.27 15.92
N GLN A 9 30.08 39.39 15.26
CA GLN A 9 29.44 40.69 15.11
C GLN A 9 28.52 40.98 16.29
N SER A 10 28.70 42.20 16.79
CA SER A 10 28.19 42.74 18.04
C SER A 10 26.69 42.99 18.01
N VAL A 11 26.05 42.60 19.10
CA VAL A 11 24.77 43.14 19.59
C VAL A 11 24.85 44.67 19.69
N ARG A 12 23.93 45.38 19.01
CA ARG A 12 23.65 46.79 19.30
C ARG A 12 22.32 46.88 20.04
N PHE A 13 22.41 46.99 21.36
CA PHE A 13 21.35 47.51 22.21
C PHE A 13 21.20 49.00 21.94
N ARG A 14 20.01 49.42 21.50
CA ARG A 14 19.61 50.82 21.54
C ARG A 14 18.25 50.87 22.20
N GLY A 15 18.28 51.08 23.53
CA GLY A 15 17.10 51.41 24.29
C GLY A 15 16.60 52.80 23.88
N CYS A 16 15.29 52.90 23.70
CA CYS A 16 14.56 54.13 23.98
C CYS A 16 13.21 53.68 24.52
N GLY A 17 13.01 53.87 25.82
CA GLY A 17 11.74 53.60 26.46
C GLY A 17 10.69 54.57 25.97
N VAL A 18 9.52 54.03 25.66
CA VAL A 18 8.25 54.73 25.86
C VAL A 18 7.32 53.69 26.45
N ALA A 19 7.04 53.85 27.74
CA ALA A 19 5.95 53.17 28.40
C ALA A 19 4.64 53.71 27.80
N LEU A 20 3.87 52.83 27.16
CA LEU A 20 2.46 53.06 26.91
C LEU A 20 1.71 51.81 27.33
N VAL A 21 0.98 51.94 28.45
CA VAL A 21 0.03 50.95 28.94
C VAL A 21 -1.15 50.96 27.96
N ILE A 22 -1.24 49.94 27.11
CA ILE A 22 -2.47 49.63 26.37
C ILE A 22 -2.92 48.26 26.85
N ALA A 23 -4.00 48.26 27.64
CA ALA A 23 -4.84 47.10 27.86
C ALA A 23 -5.45 46.70 26.50
N GLY A 24 -4.80 45.77 25.81
CA GLY A 24 -5.23 45.22 24.53
C GLY A 24 -5.42 43.72 24.66
N LEU A 25 -6.68 43.29 24.55
CA LEU A 25 -7.13 41.90 24.53
C LEU A 25 -6.18 40.98 23.75
N ILE A 26 -5.49 40.10 24.47
CA ILE A 26 -4.72 38.99 23.89
C ILE A 26 -5.75 37.97 23.40
N SER A 27 -6.20 38.14 22.15
CA SER A 27 -6.86 37.08 21.40
C SER A 27 -5.84 35.98 21.12
N CYS A 28 -5.77 34.99 22.02
CA CYS A 28 -5.22 33.67 21.73
C CYS A 28 -6.14 33.00 20.70
N SER A 29 -5.93 33.28 19.42
CA SER A 29 -6.40 32.39 18.35
C SER A 29 -5.55 31.12 18.39
N LEU A 30 -5.89 30.22 19.31
CA LEU A 30 -5.59 28.81 19.19
C LEU A 30 -6.29 28.33 17.91
N GLY A 31 -5.55 28.38 16.80
CA GLY A 31 -5.95 27.78 15.53
C GLY A 31 -6.03 26.27 15.72
N LEU A 32 -7.17 25.79 16.19
CA LEU A 32 -7.58 24.41 16.02
C LEU A 32 -7.82 24.21 14.51
N SER A 33 -6.78 23.81 13.79
CA SER A 33 -6.96 23.30 12.44
C SER A 33 -7.90 22.10 12.51
N PRO A 34 -9.00 22.06 11.75
CA PRO A 34 -9.90 20.91 11.70
C PRO A 34 -9.28 19.83 10.81
N HIS A 35 -8.08 19.35 11.15
CA HIS A 35 -7.45 18.19 10.50
C HIS A 35 -7.84 16.92 11.26
N GLY A 36 -9.13 16.63 11.38
CA GLY A 36 -9.59 15.49 12.20
C GLY A 36 -10.75 14.68 11.64
N LEU A 37 -11.44 15.13 10.59
CA LEU A 37 -12.70 14.51 10.15
C LEU A 37 -12.75 14.14 8.67
N THR A 38 -11.62 14.15 7.96
CA THR A 38 -11.60 13.83 6.51
C THR A 38 -10.31 13.13 6.08
N ASP A 39 -9.67 12.37 6.97
CA ASP A 39 -8.53 11.54 6.56
C ASP A 39 -9.05 10.23 5.92
N PRO A 40 -8.89 10.04 4.59
CA PRO A 40 -9.30 8.80 3.93
C PRO A 40 -8.62 7.55 4.52
N ARG A 41 -7.44 7.70 5.14
CA ARG A 41 -6.70 6.60 5.79
C ARG A 41 -7.44 6.04 7.01
N SER A 42 -8.20 6.88 7.70
CA SER A 42 -8.95 6.49 8.90
C SER A 42 -10.33 5.90 8.60
N ARG A 43 -10.83 5.99 7.36
CA ARG A 43 -12.19 5.57 6.98
C ARG A 43 -12.25 4.44 5.97
N PHE A 44 -11.16 4.17 5.25
CA PHE A 44 -11.18 3.17 4.19
C PHE A 44 -11.31 1.76 4.80
N PRO A 45 -12.40 1.02 4.52
CA PRO A 45 -12.59 -0.35 5.02
C PRO A 45 -11.79 -1.34 4.17
N GLY A 46 -10.49 -1.12 4.08
CA GLY A 46 -9.59 -1.91 3.25
C GLY A 46 -9.39 -3.31 3.81
N ARG A 47 -8.96 -4.22 2.94
CA ARG A 47 -8.58 -5.58 3.29
C ARG A 47 -7.43 -5.98 2.39
N ARG A 48 -6.20 -5.62 2.78
CA ARG A 48 -5.00 -5.90 1.99
C ARG A 48 -4.76 -7.40 1.74
N VAL A 49 -5.36 -8.31 2.52
CA VAL A 49 -5.27 -9.77 2.33
C VAL A 49 -6.60 -10.32 1.82
N GLY A 50 -6.59 -10.88 0.62
CA GLY A 50 -7.70 -11.61 0.01
C GLY A 50 -7.45 -13.11 -0.07
N GLY A 51 -8.44 -13.82 -0.60
CA GLY A 51 -8.51 -15.28 -0.61
C GLY A 51 -9.64 -15.78 0.28
N GLY A 52 -10.30 -16.84 -0.17
CA GLY A 52 -11.36 -17.53 0.56
C GLY A 52 -10.85 -18.63 1.49
N THR A 53 -11.77 -19.39 2.06
CA THR A 53 -11.47 -20.58 2.88
C THR A 53 -11.91 -21.88 2.21
N ARG A 54 -12.48 -21.80 1.00
CA ARG A 54 -13.05 -22.93 0.24
C ARG A 54 -12.58 -22.86 -1.21
N GLY A 55 -12.39 -24.03 -1.82
CA GLY A 55 -11.92 -24.21 -3.20
C GLY A 55 -10.41 -24.01 -3.35
N GLU A 56 -9.75 -24.84 -4.16
CA GLU A 56 -8.28 -24.83 -4.31
C GLU A 56 -7.78 -23.51 -4.93
N CYS A 57 -8.41 -23.07 -6.02
CA CYS A 57 -8.05 -21.83 -6.70
C CYS A 57 -8.32 -20.59 -5.84
N SER A 58 -9.42 -20.63 -5.11
CA SER A 58 -10.04 -19.47 -4.49
C SER A 58 -9.67 -19.28 -3.03
N SER A 59 -9.23 -20.34 -2.35
CA SER A 59 -8.59 -20.25 -1.03
C SER A 59 -7.16 -19.71 -1.10
N ARG A 60 -6.64 -19.54 -2.32
CA ARG A 60 -5.31 -19.01 -2.54
C ARG A 60 -5.22 -17.59 -2.01
N LEU A 61 -4.25 -17.37 -1.13
CA LEU A 61 -3.95 -16.06 -0.58
C LEU A 61 -3.44 -15.12 -1.67
N VAL A 62 -3.96 -13.90 -1.65
CA VAL A 62 -3.41 -12.74 -2.38
C VAL A 62 -3.27 -11.61 -1.39
N ALA A 63 -2.13 -10.91 -1.33
CA ALA A 63 -2.01 -9.76 -0.45
C ALA A 63 -1.30 -8.57 -1.09
N HIS A 64 -1.81 -7.37 -0.88
CA HIS A 64 -1.12 -6.14 -1.25
C HIS A 64 -0.02 -5.84 -0.23
N LEU A 65 1.20 -5.58 -0.70
CA LEU A 65 2.32 -5.18 0.14
C LEU A 65 2.25 -3.68 0.43
N VAL A 66 1.27 -3.30 1.27
CA VAL A 66 0.96 -1.93 1.69
C VAL A 66 0.95 -1.84 3.22
N PRO A 67 0.89 -0.65 3.84
CA PRO A 67 0.67 -0.53 5.28
C PRO A 67 -0.56 -1.32 5.77
N ASP A 68 -0.61 -1.63 7.05
CA ASP A 68 -1.71 -2.38 7.69
C ASP A 68 -3.06 -1.65 7.58
N THR A 69 -3.04 -0.32 7.52
CA THR A 69 -4.19 0.54 7.21
C THR A 69 -4.80 0.29 5.82
N SER A 70 -4.14 -0.51 4.97
CA SER A 70 -4.55 -0.78 3.59
C SER A 70 -4.63 0.48 2.70
N VAL A 71 -4.02 1.59 3.14
CA VAL A 71 -3.93 2.84 2.40
C VAL A 71 -2.47 3.16 2.12
N TYR A 72 -2.14 3.40 0.85
CA TYR A 72 -0.77 3.60 0.40
C TYR A 72 -0.65 4.83 -0.49
N GLY A 73 0.22 5.75 -0.11
CA GLY A 73 0.62 6.87 -0.97
C GLY A 73 1.56 6.39 -2.06
N LEU A 74 1.13 6.45 -3.32
CA LEU A 74 1.90 5.89 -4.43
C LEU A 74 3.22 6.65 -4.61
N PRO A 75 4.38 5.98 -4.67
CA PRO A 75 5.66 6.64 -4.91
C PRO A 75 5.76 7.13 -6.36
N PRO A 76 6.63 8.10 -6.67
CA PRO A 76 6.84 8.58 -8.04
C PRO A 76 7.26 7.49 -9.03
N SER A 77 7.89 6.40 -8.55
CA SER A 77 8.23 5.24 -9.39
C SER A 77 7.00 4.45 -9.85
N GLY A 78 5.86 4.62 -9.17
CA GLY A 78 4.63 3.89 -9.41
C GLY A 78 4.72 2.41 -9.04
N ASP A 79 5.73 1.99 -8.27
CA ASP A 79 5.91 0.58 -7.93
C ASP A 79 4.87 0.13 -6.90
N LEU A 80 4.20 -0.98 -7.22
CA LEU A 80 3.29 -1.73 -6.37
C LEU A 80 3.78 -3.17 -6.28
N ALA A 81 3.41 -3.85 -5.19
CA ALA A 81 3.74 -5.26 -5.03
C ALA A 81 2.60 -6.10 -4.44
N VAL A 82 2.46 -7.32 -4.94
CA VAL A 82 1.45 -8.31 -4.53
C VAL A 82 2.13 -9.60 -4.14
N LEU A 83 1.77 -10.12 -2.99
CA LEU A 83 2.08 -11.46 -2.55
C LEU A 83 1.09 -12.46 -3.15
N LEU A 84 1.63 -13.50 -3.78
CA LEU A 84 0.88 -14.64 -4.30
C LEU A 84 1.16 -15.84 -3.39
N GLY A 85 0.12 -16.31 -2.69
CA GLY A 85 0.20 -17.50 -1.85
C GLY A 85 0.50 -18.77 -2.65
N PRO A 86 1.01 -19.83 -1.99
CA PRO A 86 1.33 -21.10 -2.63
C PRO A 86 0.08 -21.80 -3.19
N THR A 87 0.23 -22.42 -4.36
CA THR A 87 -0.77 -23.32 -4.97
C THR A 87 -0.08 -24.32 -5.92
N ALA A 88 -0.68 -25.49 -6.08
CA ALA A 88 -0.28 -26.47 -7.10
C ALA A 88 -0.91 -26.19 -8.47
N THR A 89 -2.01 -25.43 -8.51
CA THR A 89 -2.81 -25.14 -9.71
C THR A 89 -2.89 -23.62 -9.98
N PRO A 90 -1.78 -23.01 -10.44
CA PRO A 90 -1.72 -21.56 -10.56
C PRO A 90 -2.62 -21.03 -11.68
N VAL A 91 -3.52 -20.12 -11.32
CA VAL A 91 -4.34 -19.35 -12.28
C VAL A 91 -3.85 -17.90 -12.40
N PRO A 92 -4.23 -17.18 -13.48
CA PRO A 92 -3.90 -15.77 -13.65
C PRO A 92 -4.48 -14.88 -12.54
N LEU A 93 -3.80 -13.76 -12.26
CA LEU A 93 -4.29 -12.72 -11.34
C LEU A 93 -4.86 -11.54 -12.14
N SER A 94 -6.06 -11.09 -11.79
CA SER A 94 -6.64 -9.84 -12.24
C SER A 94 -6.32 -8.72 -11.26
N ILE A 95 -5.88 -7.57 -11.80
CA ILE A 95 -5.62 -6.34 -11.04
C ILE A 95 -6.48 -5.23 -11.62
N HIS A 96 -7.28 -4.60 -10.76
CA HIS A 96 -8.21 -3.54 -11.12
C HIS A 96 -7.82 -2.27 -10.36
N LEU A 97 -7.77 -1.14 -11.07
CA LEU A 97 -7.56 0.19 -10.49
C LEU A 97 -8.79 1.04 -10.83
N LYS A 98 -9.55 1.40 -9.80
CA LYS A 98 -10.82 2.12 -9.90
C LYS A 98 -10.66 3.50 -9.24
N PRO A 99 -10.38 4.55 -10.01
CA PRO A 99 -10.31 5.90 -9.47
C PRO A 99 -11.69 6.35 -8.94
N ASP A 100 -11.72 7.16 -7.89
CA ASP A 100 -12.97 7.65 -7.28
C ASP A 100 -13.82 8.47 -8.25
N SER A 101 -13.20 9.11 -9.25
CA SER A 101 -13.90 9.80 -10.33
C SER A 101 -13.32 9.45 -11.70
N GLY A 102 -14.18 9.39 -12.73
CA GLY A 102 -13.76 9.04 -14.09
C GLY A 102 -13.84 7.54 -14.39
N ALA A 103 -13.36 7.16 -15.58
CA ALA A 103 -13.47 5.79 -16.05
C ALA A 103 -12.51 4.85 -15.31
N PRO A 104 -12.95 3.62 -14.95
CA PRO A 104 -12.05 2.59 -14.45
C PRO A 104 -10.88 2.37 -15.41
N ARG A 105 -9.69 2.16 -14.86
CA ARG A 105 -8.53 1.82 -15.70
C ARG A 105 -8.72 0.40 -16.26
N PRO A 106 -8.18 0.10 -17.46
CA PRO A 106 -8.17 -1.24 -17.98
C PRO A 106 -7.59 -2.21 -16.96
N SER A 107 -8.24 -3.37 -16.80
CA SER A 107 -7.73 -4.42 -15.92
C SER A 107 -6.40 -4.94 -16.47
N ARG A 108 -5.48 -5.24 -15.56
CA ARG A 108 -4.21 -5.89 -15.88
C ARG A 108 -4.30 -7.35 -15.50
N ILE A 109 -4.02 -8.23 -16.46
CA ILE A 109 -3.89 -9.67 -16.21
C ILE A 109 -2.41 -9.97 -16.04
N VAL A 110 -2.08 -10.68 -14.97
CA VAL A 110 -0.73 -11.12 -14.66
C VAL A 110 -0.66 -12.64 -14.88
N PRO A 111 0.40 -13.15 -15.55
CA PRO A 111 0.59 -14.57 -15.72
C PRO A 111 0.55 -15.34 -14.40
N SER A 112 0.08 -16.58 -14.48
CA SER A 112 -0.01 -17.44 -13.31
C SER A 112 1.38 -17.81 -12.78
N ALA A 113 1.49 -17.93 -11.46
CA ALA A 113 2.69 -18.40 -10.78
C ALA A 113 2.29 -19.27 -9.59
N PRO A 114 3.06 -20.31 -9.19
CA PRO A 114 2.74 -21.16 -8.03
C PRO A 114 2.78 -20.41 -6.68
N ALA A 115 3.76 -19.53 -6.50
CA ALA A 115 3.91 -18.62 -5.36
C ALA A 115 4.87 -17.49 -5.79
N GLY A 116 4.87 -16.36 -5.08
CA GLY A 116 5.88 -15.33 -5.31
C GLY A 116 5.45 -13.94 -4.91
N ILE A 117 6.34 -12.98 -5.18
CA ILE A 117 6.07 -11.56 -5.02
C ILE A 117 6.07 -10.93 -6.41
N LEU A 118 4.91 -10.46 -6.83
CA LEU A 118 4.75 -9.71 -8.05
C LEU A 118 5.08 -8.24 -7.79
N VAL A 119 6.02 -7.65 -8.52
CA VAL A 119 6.32 -6.20 -8.48
C VAL A 119 6.06 -5.59 -9.85
N PHE A 120 5.16 -4.61 -9.91
CA PHE A 120 4.75 -3.99 -11.18
C PHE A 120 4.62 -2.48 -11.02
N ARG A 121 4.65 -1.77 -12.14
CA ARG A 121 4.44 -0.32 -12.16
C ARG A 121 3.04 0.02 -12.63
N VAL A 122 2.52 1.10 -12.06
CA VAL A 122 1.29 1.74 -12.50
C VAL A 122 1.56 3.19 -12.85
N ALA A 123 0.76 3.75 -13.76
CA ALA A 123 0.81 5.19 -14.01
C ALA A 123 0.42 5.94 -12.71
N PRO A 124 1.01 7.12 -12.46
CA PRO A 124 0.68 7.94 -11.31
C PRO A 124 -0.83 8.09 -11.09
N VAL A 125 -1.24 8.16 -9.82
CA VAL A 125 -2.63 8.43 -9.44
C VAL A 125 -2.75 9.91 -9.06
N THR A 126 -3.75 10.59 -9.63
CA THR A 126 -4.02 12.01 -9.38
C THR A 126 -5.16 12.22 -8.38
N GLN A 127 -5.83 11.13 -8.01
CA GLN A 127 -6.96 11.09 -7.08
C GLN A 127 -6.95 9.74 -6.34
N PRO A 128 -7.70 9.61 -5.23
CA PRO A 128 -7.84 8.33 -4.56
C PRO A 128 -8.34 7.27 -5.54
N THR A 129 -7.70 6.09 -5.50
CA THR A 129 -7.94 5.00 -6.44
C THR A 129 -7.99 3.69 -5.69
N VAL A 130 -9.12 2.99 -5.76
CA VAL A 130 -9.27 1.66 -5.19
C VAL A 130 -8.50 0.67 -6.05
N TRP A 131 -7.59 -0.06 -5.42
CA TRP A 131 -6.84 -1.16 -6.01
C TRP A 131 -7.43 -2.47 -5.51
N GLU A 132 -7.85 -3.33 -6.45
CA GLU A 132 -8.33 -4.67 -6.17
C GLU A 132 -7.47 -5.72 -6.90
N SER A 133 -7.18 -6.83 -6.22
CA SER A 133 -6.53 -8.00 -6.83
C SER A 133 -7.29 -9.29 -6.47
N PHE A 134 -7.53 -10.14 -7.46
CA PHE A 134 -8.19 -11.44 -7.30
C PHE A 134 -7.76 -12.43 -8.39
N PHE A 135 -7.83 -13.73 -8.09
CA PHE A 135 -7.49 -14.79 -9.04
C PHE A 135 -8.64 -15.05 -10.01
N GLN A 136 -8.31 -15.31 -11.29
CA GLN A 136 -9.27 -15.77 -12.29
C GLN A 136 -9.52 -17.27 -12.11
N CYS A 137 -10.20 -17.60 -11.02
CA CYS A 137 -10.79 -18.92 -10.88
C CYS A 137 -11.91 -18.99 -11.91
N GLY A 138 -11.82 -19.94 -12.84
CA GLY A 138 -12.87 -20.16 -13.83
C GLY A 138 -14.23 -20.13 -13.14
N SER A 139 -15.22 -19.54 -13.80
CA SER A 139 -16.56 -19.48 -13.28
C SER A 139 -17.05 -20.91 -13.03
N GLU A 140 -17.16 -21.29 -11.76
CA GLU A 140 -18.26 -22.13 -11.27
C GLU A 140 -19.57 -21.30 -11.33
N ALA A 141 -19.74 -20.58 -12.42
CA ALA A 141 -20.92 -19.83 -12.83
C ALA A 141 -21.18 -20.26 -14.29
N GLY A 142 -21.26 -21.57 -14.51
CA GLY A 142 -22.33 -22.05 -15.35
C GLY A 142 -23.63 -21.70 -14.64
N GLU A 143 -24.67 -21.36 -15.39
CA GLU A 143 -26.04 -21.41 -14.90
C GLU A 143 -26.24 -22.79 -14.26
N SER A 144 -26.04 -22.88 -12.95
CA SER A 144 -26.31 -24.09 -12.24
C SER A 144 -27.82 -24.15 -12.11
N GLU A 145 -28.45 -25.08 -12.83
CA GLU A 145 -29.83 -25.49 -12.58
C GLU A 145 -29.97 -26.18 -11.21
N ASP A 146 -28.88 -26.32 -10.44
CA ASP A 146 -28.91 -26.83 -9.08
C ASP A 146 -29.50 -25.79 -8.11
N PRO A 147 -30.70 -26.04 -7.56
CA PRO A 147 -31.33 -25.19 -6.57
C PRO A 147 -30.58 -25.17 -5.23
N LEU A 148 -29.38 -25.76 -5.11
CA LEU A 148 -28.49 -25.62 -3.95
C LEU A 148 -27.26 -24.73 -4.21
N ALA A 149 -27.14 -24.10 -5.38
CA ALA A 149 -26.07 -23.16 -5.74
C ALA A 149 -26.14 -21.80 -4.98
N PHE A 150 -26.89 -21.72 -3.86
CA PHE A 150 -27.01 -20.52 -3.03
C PHE A 150 -25.72 -20.12 -2.30
N VAL A 151 -24.77 -21.04 -2.19
CA VAL A 151 -23.45 -20.71 -1.63
C VAL A 151 -22.63 -20.04 -2.71
N SER A 152 -22.89 -18.75 -2.94
CA SER A 152 -21.97 -17.91 -3.69
C SER A 152 -20.59 -18.07 -3.06
N THR A 153 -19.67 -18.62 -3.82
CA THR A 153 -18.27 -18.74 -3.43
C THR A 153 -17.62 -17.36 -3.64
N SER A 154 -18.19 -16.34 -2.98
CA SER A 154 -17.72 -14.97 -3.06
C SER A 154 -16.36 -14.91 -2.36
N PHE A 155 -15.31 -14.78 -3.16
CA PHE A 155 -13.95 -14.74 -2.65
C PHE A 155 -13.55 -13.29 -2.46
N PRO A 156 -13.27 -12.87 -1.23
CA PRO A 156 -12.95 -11.49 -0.97
C PRO A 156 -11.66 -11.12 -1.73
N PRO A 157 -11.68 -10.13 -2.64
CA PRO A 157 -10.46 -9.62 -3.26
C PRO A 157 -9.56 -8.99 -2.19
N ALA A 158 -8.26 -8.91 -2.46
CA ALA A 158 -7.41 -7.98 -1.75
C ALA A 158 -7.77 -6.55 -2.20
N VAL A 159 -8.02 -5.65 -1.25
CA VAL A 159 -8.50 -4.29 -1.52
C VAL A 159 -7.67 -3.27 -0.74
N SER A 160 -7.12 -2.29 -1.43
CA SER A 160 -6.36 -1.18 -0.85
C SER A 160 -6.70 0.15 -1.52
N LEU A 161 -6.48 1.26 -0.83
CA LEU A 161 -6.65 2.60 -1.38
C LEU A 161 -5.29 3.19 -1.75
N LEU A 162 -5.14 3.59 -3.00
CA LEU A 162 -3.98 4.35 -3.47
C LEU A 162 -4.27 5.83 -3.37
N LEU A 163 -3.34 6.59 -2.77
CA LEU A 163 -3.44 8.04 -2.66
C LEU A 163 -2.33 8.74 -3.48
N PRO A 164 -2.61 9.93 -4.04
CA PRO A 164 -1.58 10.74 -4.71
C PRO A 164 -0.50 11.24 -3.75
N SER A 165 -0.86 11.46 -2.49
CA SER A 165 0.02 11.99 -1.45
C SER A 165 0.56 10.88 -0.55
N ARG A 166 1.85 10.97 -0.26
CA ARG A 166 2.54 10.08 0.69
C ARG A 166 2.41 10.59 2.12
N SER A 167 2.32 9.66 3.06
CA SER A 167 2.48 9.90 4.49
C SER A 167 3.75 9.20 5.00
N PRO A 168 4.25 9.53 6.20
CA PRO A 168 5.49 8.96 6.73
C PRO A 168 5.49 7.41 6.84
N GLU A 169 4.33 6.83 7.15
CA GLU A 169 4.07 5.38 7.20
C GLU A 169 4.29 4.67 5.85
N ASP A 170 4.19 5.37 4.72
CA ASP A 170 4.46 4.80 3.39
C ASP A 170 5.96 4.56 3.15
N SER A 171 6.84 5.29 3.86
CA SER A 171 8.28 5.34 3.53
C SER A 171 9.01 4.01 3.74
N ALA A 172 8.61 3.24 4.76
CA ALA A 172 9.18 1.92 5.02
C ALA A 172 8.76 0.92 3.93
N VAL A 173 7.49 0.97 3.53
CA VAL A 173 6.92 0.13 2.47
C VAL A 173 7.54 0.46 1.12
N ASP A 174 7.67 1.74 0.76
CA ASP A 174 8.32 2.22 -0.48
C ASP A 174 9.75 1.68 -0.60
N ARG A 175 10.54 1.80 0.48
CA ARG A 175 11.91 1.27 0.52
C ARG A 175 11.95 -0.24 0.33
N ALA A 176 11.04 -0.97 0.97
CA ALA A 176 10.96 -2.42 0.87
C ALA A 176 10.56 -2.87 -0.54
N ILE A 177 9.54 -2.25 -1.15
CA ILE A 177 9.14 -2.51 -2.54
C ILE A 177 10.28 -2.16 -3.51
N GLY A 178 10.99 -1.06 -3.30
CA GLY A 178 12.18 -0.72 -4.09
C GLY A 178 13.29 -1.77 -3.98
N GLY A 179 13.45 -2.41 -2.82
CA GLY A 179 14.33 -3.56 -2.64
C GLY A 179 13.90 -4.79 -3.43
N LEU A 180 12.60 -5.10 -3.38
CA LEU A 180 12.01 -6.17 -4.18
C LEU A 180 12.20 -5.91 -5.69
N ARG A 181 11.98 -4.67 -6.15
CA ARG A 181 12.21 -4.27 -7.54
C ARG A 181 13.66 -4.49 -7.99
N ARG A 182 14.65 -4.30 -7.13
CA ARG A 182 16.06 -4.61 -7.45
C ARG A 182 16.34 -6.11 -7.49
N SER A 183 15.46 -6.91 -6.89
CA SER A 183 15.57 -8.36 -6.81
C SER A 183 14.75 -9.09 -7.90
N CYS A 184 14.22 -8.37 -8.88
CA CYS A 184 13.46 -8.97 -10.00
C CYS A 184 14.19 -10.14 -10.66
N GLY A 185 13.50 -11.26 -10.86
CA GLY A 185 14.07 -12.48 -11.45
C GLY A 185 14.88 -13.33 -10.47
N THR A 186 15.01 -12.91 -9.20
CA THR A 186 15.68 -13.67 -8.14
C THR A 186 14.67 -14.09 -7.06
N SER A 187 15.13 -14.71 -5.98
CA SER A 187 14.29 -15.09 -4.84
C SER A 187 14.70 -14.35 -3.57
N VAL A 188 13.72 -14.06 -2.71
CA VAL A 188 13.93 -13.41 -1.40
C VAL A 188 13.48 -14.32 -0.26
N PRO A 189 14.08 -14.23 0.95
CA PRO A 189 13.68 -15.05 2.09
C PRO A 189 12.25 -14.75 2.52
N THR A 190 11.39 -15.77 2.59
CA THR A 190 9.94 -15.61 2.81
C THR A 190 9.63 -14.91 4.13
N GLU A 191 10.08 -15.48 5.24
CA GLU A 191 9.75 -14.99 6.59
C GLU A 191 10.26 -13.57 6.84
N ALA A 192 11.53 -13.30 6.51
CA ALA A 192 12.12 -11.97 6.68
C ALA A 192 11.42 -10.92 5.80
N THR A 193 11.06 -11.29 4.56
CA THR A 193 10.37 -10.38 3.65
C THR A 193 8.97 -10.08 4.14
N LEU A 194 8.16 -11.10 4.48
CA LEU A 194 6.78 -10.89 4.90
C LEU A 194 6.66 -10.21 6.26
N SER A 195 7.62 -10.45 7.17
CA SER A 195 7.71 -9.72 8.45
C SER A 195 7.88 -8.20 8.25
N THR A 196 8.60 -7.78 7.21
CA THR A 196 8.79 -6.35 6.87
C THR A 196 7.47 -5.65 6.54
N PHE A 197 6.48 -6.40 6.03
CA PHE A 197 5.14 -5.88 5.71
C PHE A 197 4.09 -6.20 6.79
N GLY A 198 4.50 -6.83 7.91
CA GLY A 198 3.58 -7.29 8.95
C GLY A 198 2.63 -8.40 8.45
N LEU A 199 3.14 -9.32 7.63
CA LEU A 199 2.42 -10.46 7.05
C LEU A 199 3.06 -11.80 7.45
N ALA A 200 3.77 -11.86 8.59
CA ALA A 200 4.38 -13.11 9.05
C ALA A 200 3.33 -14.16 9.44
N ASP A 201 2.15 -13.72 9.87
CA ASP A 201 1.01 -14.53 10.28
C ASP A 201 0.37 -15.32 9.14
N VAL A 202 0.57 -14.91 7.88
CA VAL A 202 0.02 -15.64 6.73
C VAL A 202 0.86 -16.85 6.31
N ILE A 203 2.04 -17.02 6.91
CA ILE A 203 2.95 -18.13 6.62
C ILE A 203 2.40 -19.40 7.27
N SER A 204 2.27 -20.44 6.45
CA SER A 204 1.82 -21.77 6.85
C SER A 204 2.73 -22.84 6.25
N ALA A 205 2.49 -24.12 6.58
CA ALA A 205 3.36 -25.24 6.16
C ALA A 205 3.58 -25.37 4.64
N GLY A 206 2.71 -24.78 3.80
CA GLY A 206 2.83 -24.84 2.33
C GLY A 206 3.72 -23.76 1.70
N TRP A 207 4.25 -22.82 2.49
CA TRP A 207 5.07 -21.73 1.95
C TRP A 207 6.51 -22.19 1.69
N PRO A 208 7.12 -21.80 0.55
CA PRO A 208 8.55 -22.06 0.31
C PRO A 208 9.41 -21.19 1.23
N ALA A 209 10.65 -21.63 1.53
CA ALA A 209 11.61 -20.85 2.32
C ALA A 209 12.05 -19.54 1.64
N SER A 210 11.98 -19.51 0.30
CA SER A 210 12.28 -18.34 -0.52
C SER A 210 11.20 -18.13 -1.58
N LEU A 211 10.76 -16.88 -1.77
CA LEU A 211 9.78 -16.50 -2.77
C LEU A 211 10.45 -15.91 -4.02
N PRO A 212 10.08 -16.34 -5.23
CA PRO A 212 10.54 -15.68 -6.44
C PRO A 212 9.93 -14.27 -6.56
N VAL A 213 10.71 -13.32 -7.06
CA VAL A 213 10.26 -11.96 -7.36
C VAL A 213 10.00 -11.83 -8.86
N LEU A 214 8.72 -11.67 -9.20
CA LEU A 214 8.21 -11.62 -10.56
C LEU A 214 7.97 -10.17 -10.95
N CYS A 215 8.57 -9.73 -12.05
CA CYS A 215 8.45 -8.35 -12.51
C CYS A 215 8.03 -8.30 -13.98
N PRO A 216 6.74 -8.49 -14.28
CA PRO A 216 6.26 -8.36 -15.65
C PRO A 216 6.50 -6.92 -16.13
N SER A 217 6.90 -6.82 -17.41
CA SER A 217 7.10 -5.56 -18.11
C SER A 217 5.86 -4.67 -18.10
#